data_AF-A0A3D4YPA3-F1
#
_entry.id   AF-A0A3D4YPA3-F1
#
_cell.length_a   1.000
_cell.length_b   1.000
_cell.length_c   1.000
_cell.angle_alpha   90.00
_cell.angle_beta   90.00
_cell.angle_gamma   90.00
#
_symmetry.space_group_name_H-M   'P 1'
#
loop_
_entity.id
_entity.type
_entity.pdbx_description
1 polymer ?
#
loop_
_entity_poly.entity_id
_entity_poly.type
_entity_poly.pdbx_seq_one_letter_code
_entity_poly.pdbx_strand_id
1 'polypeptide(L)'
;MDNYDHKRAHALQLANRRRRGSKLAFFAHWAKIIIVSLALFVVIRAFGVEAFKIASGSMEHTLFEGDFLLINKLVYGAGIPGSGRKFPAIHAPRRGDVVVFTYPVDPRLNYVKRIVGIPGDTIQMRDGTLVRNWQPVHEDYVQHTPDEADQSDDDFRWQNAYLVGGASIENYHPSRNNWGPLIVPPHDYFVLGDNRDNSSDSRYWG
;
A
#
# COMPACT_ATOMS: atom_id res chain seq x y z
N MET A 1 28.13 -67.72 -34.82
CA MET A 1 27.78 -66.32 -34.50
C MET A 1 26.28 -66.20 -34.70
N ASP A 2 25.43 -66.29 -33.66
CA ASP A 2 23.98 -66.05 -33.91
C ASP A 2 23.09 -65.79 -32.68
N ASN A 3 23.33 -66.43 -31.53
CA ASN A 3 22.33 -66.34 -30.43
C ASN A 3 22.50 -65.07 -29.55
N TYR A 4 23.72 -64.57 -29.41
CA TYR A 4 24.03 -63.45 -28.51
C TYR A 4 23.58 -62.09 -29.07
N ASP A 5 23.72 -61.87 -30.37
CA ASP A 5 23.32 -60.62 -31.03
C ASP A 5 21.80 -60.48 -31.13
N HIS A 6 21.07 -61.57 -31.32
CA HIS A 6 19.61 -61.56 -31.27
C HIS A 6 19.07 -61.23 -29.87
N LYS A 7 19.67 -61.80 -28.82
CA LYS A 7 19.31 -61.46 -27.43
C LYS A 7 19.61 -60.00 -27.12
N ARG A 8 20.74 -59.45 -27.60
CA ARG A 8 21.09 -58.03 -27.46
C ARG A 8 20.14 -57.12 -28.23
N ALA A 9 19.83 -57.43 -29.49
CA ALA A 9 18.91 -56.65 -30.31
C ALA A 9 17.51 -56.61 -29.70
N HIS A 10 17.02 -57.76 -29.21
CA HIS A 10 15.73 -57.86 -28.55
C HIS A 10 15.71 -57.13 -27.19
N ALA A 11 16.78 -57.23 -26.40
CA ALA A 11 16.93 -56.48 -25.15
C ALA A 11 16.97 -54.95 -25.39
N LEU A 12 17.63 -54.51 -26.46
CA LEU A 12 17.68 -53.10 -26.87
C LEU A 12 16.32 -52.60 -27.36
N GLN A 13 15.57 -53.41 -28.12
CA GLN A 13 14.20 -53.06 -28.54
C GLN A 13 13.23 -52.95 -27.36
N LEU A 14 13.33 -53.84 -26.37
CA LEU A 14 12.55 -53.78 -25.13
C LEU A 14 12.92 -52.56 -24.27
N ALA A 15 14.21 -52.22 -24.18
CA ALA A 15 14.68 -51.03 -23.49
C ALA A 15 14.22 -49.73 -24.19
N ASN A 16 14.19 -49.71 -25.52
CA ASN A 16 13.78 -48.54 -26.30
C ASN A 16 12.25 -48.34 -26.31
N ARG A 17 11.45 -49.42 -26.27
CA ARG A 17 9.99 -49.35 -26.08
C ARG A 17 9.60 -48.79 -24.71
N ARG A 18 10.41 -49.00 -23.67
CA ARG A 18 10.18 -48.45 -22.32
C ARG A 18 10.52 -46.95 -22.19
N ARG A 19 11.24 -46.36 -23.15
CA ARG A 19 11.70 -44.95 -23.08
C ARG A 19 10.87 -43.94 -23.88
N ARG A 20 9.88 -44.36 -24.66
CA ARG A 20 8.90 -43.44 -25.24
C ARG A 20 7.87 -43.06 -24.18
N GLY A 21 8.21 -42.09 -23.33
CA GLY A 21 7.20 -41.39 -22.53
C GLY A 21 6.08 -40.95 -23.46
N SER A 22 4.84 -41.34 -23.17
CA SER A 22 3.72 -41.04 -24.06
C SER A 22 3.60 -39.52 -24.20
N LYS A 23 3.23 -39.03 -25.38
CA LYS A 23 2.95 -37.58 -25.58
C LYS A 23 1.98 -37.07 -24.51
N LEU A 24 1.05 -37.91 -24.07
CA LEU A 24 0.13 -37.65 -22.96
C LEU A 24 0.84 -37.41 -21.62
N ALA A 25 1.85 -38.22 -21.26
CA ALA A 25 2.63 -38.03 -20.05
C ALA A 25 3.46 -36.73 -20.11
N PHE A 26 3.97 -36.37 -21.29
CA PHE A 26 4.64 -35.09 -21.52
C PHE A 26 3.68 -33.91 -21.30
N PHE A 27 2.51 -33.92 -21.94
CA PHE A 27 1.50 -32.86 -21.78
C PHE A 27 0.97 -32.75 -20.35
N ALA A 28 0.74 -33.88 -19.67
CA ALA A 28 0.31 -33.89 -18.26
C ALA A 28 1.37 -33.27 -17.34
N HIS A 29 2.66 -33.50 -17.62
CA HIS A 29 3.75 -32.90 -16.85
C HIS A 29 3.81 -31.38 -17.03
N TRP A 30 3.69 -30.91 -18.28
CA TRP A 30 3.60 -29.48 -18.59
C TRP A 30 2.37 -28.81 -17.97
N ALA A 31 1.21 -29.44 -18.06
CA ALA A 31 -0.02 -28.94 -17.43
C ALA A 31 0.16 -28.81 -15.91
N LYS A 32 0.78 -29.80 -15.25
CA LYS A 32 1.10 -29.73 -13.83
C LYS A 32 2.01 -28.55 -13.50
N ILE A 33 3.08 -28.33 -14.26
CA ILE A 33 3.99 -27.20 -14.05
C ILE A 33 3.24 -25.88 -14.21
N ILE A 34 2.43 -25.72 -15.26
CA ILE A 34 1.64 -24.51 -15.50
C ILE A 34 0.67 -24.26 -14.34
N ILE A 35 -0.04 -25.29 -13.88
CA ILE A 35 -0.98 -25.16 -12.75
C ILE A 35 -0.25 -24.75 -11.47
N VAL A 36 0.88 -25.40 -11.15
CA VAL A 36 1.67 -25.07 -9.95
C VAL A 36 2.23 -23.65 -10.05
N SER A 37 2.78 -23.26 -11.20
CA SER A 37 3.29 -21.90 -11.44
C SER A 37 2.18 -20.85 -11.36
N LEU A 38 1.00 -21.13 -11.91
CA LEU A 38 -0.15 -20.23 -11.84
C LEU A 38 -0.67 -20.11 -10.41
N ALA A 39 -0.77 -21.22 -9.69
CA ALA A 39 -1.15 -21.22 -8.28
C ALA A 39 -0.16 -20.41 -7.43
N LEU A 40 1.15 -20.63 -7.63
CA LEU A 40 2.19 -19.87 -6.96
C LEU A 40 2.11 -18.38 -7.31
N PHE A 41 1.91 -18.05 -8.59
CA PHE A 41 1.74 -16.67 -9.05
C PHE A 41 0.54 -15.99 -8.37
N VAL A 42 -0.61 -16.67 -8.29
CA VAL A 42 -1.79 -16.15 -7.60
C VAL A 42 -1.52 -15.93 -6.11
N VAL A 43 -0.83 -16.86 -5.45
CA VAL A 43 -0.45 -16.73 -4.03
C VAL A 43 0.49 -15.54 -3.81
N ILE A 44 1.55 -15.42 -4.62
CA ILE A 44 2.50 -14.30 -4.53
C ILE A 44 1.80 -12.97 -4.82
N ARG A 45 0.94 -12.91 -5.83
CA ARG A 45 0.21 -11.69 -6.20
C ARG A 45 -0.83 -11.29 -5.16
N ALA A 46 -1.49 -12.27 -4.54
CA ALA A 46 -2.49 -12.03 -3.51
C ALA A 46 -1.85 -11.59 -2.18
N PHE A 47 -0.73 -12.21 -1.79
CA PHE A 47 -0.20 -12.08 -0.42
C PHE A 47 1.19 -11.48 -0.31
N GLY A 48 2.02 -11.58 -1.35
CA GLY A 48 3.43 -11.17 -1.28
C GLY A 48 3.63 -9.69 -1.59
N VAL A 49 4.01 -9.42 -2.84
CA VAL A 49 4.52 -8.12 -3.27
C VAL A 49 3.72 -7.62 -4.45
N GLU A 50 3.25 -6.38 -4.34
CA GLU A 50 2.68 -5.65 -5.48
C GLU A 50 3.60 -4.50 -5.86
N ALA A 51 3.88 -4.39 -7.16
CA ALA A 51 4.66 -3.30 -7.71
C ALA A 51 3.72 -2.18 -8.14
N PHE A 52 3.95 -0.97 -7.64
CA PHE A 52 3.22 0.23 -8.05
C PHE A 52 4.18 1.26 -8.62
N LYS A 53 3.72 1.99 -9.62
CA LYS A 53 4.39 3.19 -10.12
C LYS A 53 3.78 4.41 -9.44
N ILE A 54 4.61 5.28 -8.88
CA ILE A 54 4.15 6.55 -8.32
C ILE A 54 3.73 7.49 -9.44
N ALA A 55 2.50 7.99 -9.35
CA ALA A 55 1.88 8.86 -10.35
C ALA A 55 1.70 10.31 -9.88
N SER A 56 2.16 10.67 -8.67
CA SER A 56 2.03 12.03 -8.13
C SER A 56 3.22 12.44 -7.28
N GLY A 57 3.55 13.73 -7.27
CA GLY A 57 4.61 14.34 -6.44
C GLY A 57 4.21 14.66 -4.99
N SER A 58 3.09 14.13 -4.48
CA SER A 58 2.67 14.45 -3.10
C SER A 58 3.61 13.89 -2.01
N MET A 59 4.49 12.96 -2.39
CA MET A 59 5.55 12.40 -1.56
C MET A 59 6.94 12.77 -2.09
N GLU A 60 7.05 13.80 -2.95
CA GLU A 60 8.30 14.19 -3.61
C GLU A 60 9.45 14.39 -2.61
N HIS A 61 10.68 14.06 -3.04
CA HIS A 61 11.89 13.91 -2.22
C HIS A 61 11.95 12.72 -1.25
N THR A 62 10.81 12.15 -0.83
CA THR A 62 10.78 10.79 -0.26
C THR A 62 10.62 9.76 -1.38
N LEU A 63 9.69 10.03 -2.31
CA LEU A 63 9.34 9.21 -3.46
C LEU A 63 9.10 10.12 -4.66
N PHE A 64 9.86 9.91 -5.73
CA PHE A 64 9.72 10.71 -6.95
C PHE A 64 8.66 10.13 -7.88
N GLU A 65 8.05 10.99 -8.68
CA GLU A 65 7.16 10.54 -9.75
C GLU A 65 7.92 9.59 -10.69
N GLY A 66 7.31 8.44 -10.97
CA GLY A 66 7.92 7.40 -11.78
C GLY A 66 8.66 6.31 -11.00
N ASP A 67 8.90 6.48 -9.70
CA ASP A 67 9.50 5.45 -8.86
C ASP A 67 8.61 4.20 -8.79
N PHE A 68 9.27 3.04 -8.70
CA PHE A 68 8.61 1.75 -8.48
C PHE A 68 8.68 1.36 -7.01
N LEU A 69 7.54 1.17 -6.38
CA LEU A 69 7.41 0.68 -5.01
C LEU A 69 7.11 -0.81 -4.98
N LEU A 70 7.78 -1.53 -4.09
CA LEU A 70 7.41 -2.89 -3.72
C LEU A 70 6.69 -2.85 -2.36
N ILE A 71 5.40 -3.18 -2.38
CA ILE A 71 4.57 -3.11 -1.17
C ILE A 71 4.50 -4.47 -0.50
N ASN A 72 4.77 -4.51 0.81
CA ASN A 72 4.56 -5.70 1.63
C ASN A 72 3.14 -5.72 2.20
N LYS A 73 2.25 -6.51 1.58
CA LYS A 73 0.84 -6.62 2.01
C LYS A 73 0.65 -7.44 3.28
N LEU A 74 1.62 -8.27 3.67
CA LEU A 74 1.50 -9.17 4.82
C LEU A 74 1.47 -8.40 6.14
N VAL A 75 2.15 -7.26 6.20
CA VAL A 75 2.36 -6.48 7.42
C VAL A 75 1.03 -6.05 8.03
N TYR A 76 0.09 -5.58 7.20
CA TYR A 76 -1.21 -5.06 7.63
C TYR A 76 -2.37 -6.04 7.41
N GLY A 77 -2.06 -7.31 7.16
CA GLY A 77 -3.06 -8.33 6.90
C GLY A 77 -3.50 -8.33 5.43
N ALA A 78 -2.90 -9.23 4.65
CA ALA A 78 -3.21 -9.33 3.23
C ALA A 78 -4.68 -9.74 3.01
N GLY A 79 -5.35 -9.08 2.07
CA GLY A 79 -6.73 -9.40 1.69
C GLY A 79 -6.81 -10.76 0.99
N ILE A 80 -7.77 -11.58 1.39
CA ILE A 80 -8.09 -12.84 0.72
C ILE A 80 -8.96 -12.52 -0.50
N PRO A 81 -8.47 -12.75 -1.73
CA PRO A 81 -9.20 -12.41 -2.96
C PRO A 81 -10.60 -13.04 -2.97
N GLY A 82 -11.61 -12.26 -3.36
CA GLY A 82 -12.99 -12.73 -3.52
C GLY A 82 -13.78 -12.99 -2.22
N SER A 83 -13.17 -12.84 -1.03
CA SER A 83 -13.85 -13.11 0.25
C SER A 83 -14.09 -11.88 1.12
N GLY A 84 -13.47 -10.73 0.80
CA GLY A 84 -13.52 -9.51 1.60
C GLY A 84 -12.83 -9.59 2.97
N ARG A 85 -12.28 -10.76 3.35
CA ARG A 85 -11.58 -10.98 4.62
C ARG A 85 -10.10 -10.64 4.48
N LYS A 86 -9.48 -10.22 5.58
CA LYS A 86 -8.02 -10.01 5.67
C LYS A 86 -7.41 -11.06 6.60
N PHE A 87 -6.18 -11.46 6.32
CA PHE A 87 -5.37 -12.20 7.29
C PHE A 87 -5.08 -11.33 8.53
N PRO A 88 -4.78 -11.93 9.70
CA PRO A 88 -4.31 -11.18 10.86
C PRO A 88 -3.10 -10.32 10.48
N ALA A 89 -3.14 -9.04 10.83
CA ALA A 89 -2.02 -8.14 10.66
C ALA A 89 -0.87 -8.54 11.62
N ILE A 90 0.37 -8.42 11.16
CA ILE A 90 1.55 -8.65 11.99
C ILE A 90 1.66 -7.53 13.02
N HIS A 91 1.38 -6.28 12.61
CA HIS A 91 1.23 -5.15 13.49
C HIS A 91 0.23 -4.14 12.93
N ALA A 92 -0.34 -3.32 13.81
CA ALA A 92 -1.11 -2.14 13.38
C ALA A 92 -0.18 -1.12 12.69
N PRO A 93 -0.71 -0.33 11.74
CA PRO A 93 0.00 0.84 11.19
C PRO A 93 0.46 1.79 12.30
N ARG A 94 1.67 2.31 12.14
CA ARG A 94 2.35 3.17 13.12
C ARG A 94 2.61 4.54 12.53
N ARG A 95 2.86 5.50 13.42
CA ARG A 95 3.33 6.83 13.03
C ARG A 95 4.63 6.71 12.24
N GLY A 96 4.74 7.46 11.16
CA GLY A 96 5.87 7.46 10.26
C GLY A 96 5.80 6.43 9.14
N ASP A 97 4.91 5.43 9.21
CA ASP A 97 4.75 4.47 8.13
C ASP A 97 4.24 5.17 6.86
N VAL A 98 4.89 4.90 5.74
CA VAL A 98 4.39 5.28 4.40
C VAL A 98 3.50 4.16 3.90
N VAL A 99 2.23 4.48 3.69
CA VAL A 99 1.19 3.51 3.38
C VAL A 99 0.57 3.80 2.03
N VAL A 100 0.20 2.72 1.33
CA VAL A 100 -0.61 2.78 0.13
C VAL A 100 -2.01 2.30 0.48
N PHE A 101 -3.00 3.11 0.19
CA PHE A 101 -4.39 2.82 0.48
C PHE A 101 -5.28 3.30 -0.66
N THR A 102 -6.47 2.71 -0.73
CA THR A 102 -7.50 3.10 -1.67
C THR A 102 -8.09 4.44 -1.24
N TYR A 103 -8.11 5.43 -2.13
CA TYR A 103 -8.62 6.76 -1.84
C TYR A 103 -10.10 6.69 -1.43
N PRO A 104 -10.50 7.22 -0.26
CA PRO A 104 -11.87 7.05 0.24
C PRO A 104 -12.95 7.69 -0.64
N VAL A 105 -12.65 8.75 -1.38
CA VAL A 105 -13.63 9.44 -2.24
C VAL A 105 -13.76 8.77 -3.62
N ASP A 106 -12.65 8.31 -4.21
CA ASP A 106 -12.67 7.54 -5.46
C ASP A 106 -11.86 6.23 -5.32
N PRO A 107 -12.53 5.08 -5.09
CA PRO A 107 -11.87 3.79 -4.90
C PRO A 107 -11.09 3.25 -6.10
N ARG A 108 -11.15 3.92 -7.26
CA ARG A 108 -10.33 3.59 -8.44
C ARG A 108 -8.90 4.10 -8.31
N LEU A 109 -8.65 5.01 -7.37
CA LEU A 109 -7.36 5.62 -7.13
C LEU A 109 -6.71 5.05 -5.87
N ASN A 110 -5.40 4.85 -5.91
CA ASN A 110 -4.59 4.51 -4.74
C ASN A 110 -3.68 5.68 -4.41
N TYR A 111 -3.64 6.07 -3.14
CA TYR A 111 -2.81 7.16 -2.64
C TYR A 111 -1.66 6.58 -1.81
N VAL A 112 -0.54 7.30 -1.84
CA VAL A 112 0.63 7.02 -1.01
C VAL A 112 0.82 8.21 -0.09
N LYS A 113 0.74 7.99 1.22
CA LYS A 113 0.85 9.03 2.25
C LYS A 113 1.57 8.49 3.47
N ARG A 114 2.02 9.39 4.35
CA ARG A 114 2.63 9.04 5.63
C ARG A 114 1.63 9.18 6.78
N ILE A 115 1.59 8.18 7.66
CA ILE A 115 0.78 8.25 8.89
C ILE A 115 1.43 9.22 9.87
N VAL A 116 0.72 10.28 10.24
CA VAL A 116 1.20 11.27 11.22
C VAL A 116 0.44 11.18 12.54
N GLY A 117 -0.81 10.71 12.51
CA GLY A 117 -1.66 10.48 13.67
C GLY A 117 -2.27 9.08 13.67
N ILE A 118 -2.32 8.46 14.84
CA ILE A 118 -2.98 7.15 15.08
C ILE A 118 -4.20 7.34 16.00
N PRO A 119 -5.08 6.34 16.16
CA PRO A 119 -6.27 6.46 17.02
C PRO A 119 -5.96 7.04 18.40
N GLY A 120 -6.70 8.09 18.78
CA GLY A 120 -6.56 8.79 20.06
C GLY A 120 -5.55 9.94 20.06
N ASP A 121 -4.76 10.13 19.00
CA ASP A 121 -3.90 11.31 18.89
C ASP A 121 -4.72 12.57 18.71
N THR A 122 -4.28 13.66 19.35
CA THR A 122 -4.71 15.02 19.02
C THR A 122 -3.69 15.62 18.06
N ILE A 123 -4.14 16.08 16.90
CA ILE A 123 -3.28 16.62 15.84
C ILE A 123 -3.71 18.04 15.47
N GLN A 124 -2.75 18.88 15.15
CA GLN A 124 -2.96 20.26 14.77
C GLN A 124 -1.84 20.69 13.83
N MET A 125 -2.11 21.64 12.94
CA MET A 125 -1.06 22.38 12.24
C MET A 125 -1.05 23.82 12.75
N ARG A 126 0.14 24.32 13.08
CA ARG A 126 0.36 25.73 13.44
C ARG A 126 1.50 26.27 12.61
N ASP A 127 1.21 27.26 11.78
CA ASP A 127 2.19 27.90 10.89
C ASP A 127 3.00 26.87 10.08
N GLY A 128 2.31 25.84 9.57
CA GLY A 128 2.93 24.77 8.77
C GLY A 128 3.66 23.69 9.59
N THR A 129 3.77 23.86 10.91
CA THR A 129 4.37 22.86 11.80
C THR A 129 3.31 21.93 12.38
N LEU A 130 3.50 20.62 12.21
CA LEU A 130 2.63 19.61 12.82
C LEU A 130 2.84 19.60 14.33
N VAL A 131 1.75 19.72 15.08
CA VAL A 131 1.70 19.56 16.52
C VAL A 131 0.89 18.31 16.82
N ARG A 132 1.48 17.36 17.54
CA ARG A 132 0.84 16.11 17.95
C ARG A 132 0.85 16.01 19.47
N ASN A 133 -0.31 15.75 20.05
CA ASN A 133 -0.52 15.68 21.50
C ASN A 133 0.10 16.89 22.22
N TRP A 134 -0.14 18.09 21.66
CA TRP A 134 0.33 19.38 22.18
C TRP A 134 1.84 19.62 22.11
N GLN A 135 2.58 18.78 21.41
CA GLN A 135 4.02 18.96 21.18
C GLN A 135 4.32 19.11 19.69
N PRO A 136 5.15 20.10 19.29
CA PRO A 136 5.60 20.21 17.91
C PRO A 136 6.38 18.96 17.52
N VAL A 137 6.13 18.45 16.32
CA VAL A 137 6.80 17.29 15.75
C VAL A 137 7.86 17.79 14.78
N HIS A 138 9.08 17.30 14.94
CA HIS A 138 10.15 17.52 13.97
C HIS A 138 10.04 16.48 12.85
N GLU A 139 9.95 16.95 11.60
CA GLU A 139 9.74 16.11 10.43
C GLU A 139 10.78 16.42 9.34
N ASP A 140 11.92 15.74 9.36
CA ASP A 140 13.04 15.96 8.42
C ASP A 140 12.68 15.74 6.94
N TYR A 141 11.63 14.97 6.69
CA TYR A 141 11.15 14.63 5.35
C TYR A 141 10.17 15.65 4.77
N VAL A 142 9.73 16.64 5.57
CA VAL A 142 8.69 17.59 5.14
C VAL A 142 9.26 18.68 4.28
N GLN A 143 8.51 19.04 3.26
CA GLN A 143 8.79 20.17 2.41
C GLN A 143 7.67 21.18 2.41
N HIS A 144 8.10 22.44 2.43
CA HIS A 144 7.28 23.60 2.17
C HIS A 144 7.86 24.33 0.97
N THR A 145 7.05 24.49 -0.06
CA THR A 145 7.30 25.42 -1.15
C THR A 145 7.06 26.85 -0.66
N PRO A 146 7.98 27.79 -0.94
CA PRO A 146 7.77 29.18 -0.61
C PRO A 146 6.54 29.76 -1.34
N ASP A 147 5.75 30.56 -0.63
CA ASP A 147 4.78 31.51 -1.18
C ASP A 147 3.62 30.96 -2.02
N GLU A 148 2.80 30.13 -1.40
CA GLU A 148 1.39 30.07 -1.77
C GLU A 148 0.53 30.73 -0.69
N ALA A 149 -0.50 31.46 -1.12
CA ALA A 149 -1.44 32.06 -0.20
C ALA A 149 -2.17 30.96 0.57
N ASP A 150 -1.96 30.90 1.88
CA ASP A 150 -2.62 29.96 2.77
C ASP A 150 -4.05 30.45 3.09
N GLN A 151 -4.97 30.17 2.17
CA GLN A 151 -6.37 30.52 2.32
C GLN A 151 -7.14 29.36 2.94
N SER A 152 -8.20 29.70 3.67
CA SER A 152 -9.15 28.67 4.11
C SER A 152 -9.88 28.06 2.92
N ASP A 153 -10.11 26.76 2.98
CA ASP A 153 -10.83 26.00 1.95
C ASP A 153 -12.06 25.30 2.56
N ASP A 154 -13.15 25.22 1.80
CA ASP A 154 -14.37 24.53 2.19
C ASP A 154 -14.15 23.01 2.36
N ASP A 155 -13.16 22.45 1.66
CA ASP A 155 -12.79 21.04 1.81
C ASP A 155 -12.34 20.70 3.24
N PHE A 156 -11.84 21.66 4.02
CA PHE A 156 -11.46 21.43 5.42
C PHE A 156 -12.66 21.37 6.39
N ARG A 157 -13.89 21.64 5.95
CA ARG A 157 -15.06 21.79 6.85
C ARG A 157 -15.46 20.50 7.58
N TRP A 158 -15.09 19.32 7.06
CA TRP A 158 -15.34 18.05 7.74
C TRP A 158 -14.71 18.01 9.15
N GLN A 159 -13.62 18.75 9.34
CA GLN A 159 -12.85 18.82 10.58
C GLN A 159 -13.67 19.33 11.78
N ASN A 160 -14.73 20.12 11.52
CA ASN A 160 -15.62 20.65 12.56
C ASN A 160 -16.19 19.56 13.48
N ALA A 161 -16.42 18.35 12.95
CA ALA A 161 -16.93 17.22 13.72
C ALA A 161 -15.90 16.61 14.68
N TYR A 162 -14.62 16.94 14.53
CA TYR A 162 -13.49 16.32 15.23
C TYR A 162 -12.67 17.31 16.07
N LEU A 163 -13.09 18.59 16.11
CA LEU A 163 -12.44 19.61 16.93
C LEU A 163 -12.47 19.23 18.42
N VAL A 164 -11.36 19.51 19.11
CA VAL A 164 -11.24 19.30 20.56
C VAL A 164 -10.91 20.59 21.31
N GLY A 165 -11.10 20.57 22.63
CA GLY A 165 -10.60 21.63 23.51
C GLY A 165 -11.39 22.95 23.46
N GLY A 166 -12.66 22.91 23.06
CA GLY A 166 -13.54 24.10 23.08
C GLY A 166 -13.32 25.08 21.93
N ALA A 167 -12.66 24.64 20.84
CA ALA A 167 -12.60 25.41 19.60
C ALA A 167 -14.03 25.71 19.10
N SER A 168 -14.36 27.00 18.96
CA SER A 168 -15.65 27.42 18.40
C SER A 168 -15.61 27.30 16.88
N ILE A 169 -16.60 26.60 16.31
CA ILE A 169 -16.78 26.46 14.87
C ILE A 169 -16.93 27.84 14.20
N GLU A 170 -17.51 28.83 14.90
CA GLU A 170 -17.72 30.18 14.34
C GLU A 170 -16.42 30.91 14.00
N ASN A 171 -15.33 30.63 14.71
CA ASN A 171 -14.02 31.27 14.51
C ASN A 171 -12.99 30.28 13.92
N TYR A 172 -13.44 29.10 13.49
CA TYR A 172 -12.57 28.09 12.95
C TYR A 172 -12.50 28.22 11.42
N HIS A 173 -11.41 28.82 10.95
CA HIS A 173 -11.11 29.00 9.53
C HIS A 173 -9.86 28.19 9.16
N PRO A 174 -10.00 26.86 9.01
CA PRO A 174 -8.88 26.00 8.71
C PRO A 174 -8.31 26.32 7.33
N SER A 175 -6.99 26.36 7.25
CA SER A 175 -6.21 26.48 6.03
C SER A 175 -5.26 25.29 5.91
N ARG A 176 -4.40 25.29 4.89
CA ARG A 176 -3.39 24.23 4.71
C ARG A 176 -2.37 24.19 5.85
N ASN A 177 -1.95 25.37 6.32
CA ASN A 177 -0.90 25.52 7.33
C ASN A 177 -1.45 25.76 8.75
N ASN A 178 -2.75 26.01 8.91
CA ASN A 178 -3.37 26.27 10.20
C ASN A 178 -4.71 25.56 10.33
N TRP A 179 -4.76 24.47 11.09
CA TRP A 179 -5.97 23.68 11.32
C TRP A 179 -5.86 22.87 12.61
N GLY A 180 -6.98 22.37 13.11
CA GLY A 180 -7.12 21.64 14.36
C GLY A 180 -7.16 22.55 15.59
N PRO A 181 -7.09 21.98 16.81
CA PRO A 181 -6.76 20.59 17.10
C PRO A 181 -7.91 19.61 16.81
N LEU A 182 -7.59 18.46 16.22
CA LEU A 182 -8.51 17.38 15.87
C LEU A 182 -8.15 16.11 16.64
N ILE A 183 -9.16 15.35 17.08
CA ILE A 183 -8.96 13.99 17.59
C ILE A 183 -8.99 12.99 16.44
N VAL A 184 -8.01 12.09 16.37
CA VAL A 184 -8.04 10.95 15.46
C VAL A 184 -8.99 9.88 16.03
N PRO A 185 -10.08 9.52 15.34
CA PRO A 185 -11.07 8.58 15.86
C PRO A 185 -10.53 7.17 16.07
N PRO A 186 -11.24 6.32 16.84
CA PRO A 186 -10.96 4.90 16.89
C PRO A 186 -10.98 4.29 15.48
N HIS A 187 -9.99 3.43 15.19
CA HIS A 187 -9.82 2.73 13.92
C HIS A 187 -9.39 3.56 12.71
N ASP A 188 -9.27 4.88 12.85
CA ASP A 188 -8.85 5.78 11.79
C ASP A 188 -7.39 6.24 11.96
N TYR A 189 -6.79 6.67 10.86
CA TYR A 189 -5.42 7.18 10.82
C TYR A 189 -5.43 8.51 10.08
N PHE A 190 -4.66 9.47 10.59
CA PHE A 190 -4.49 10.73 9.88
C PHE A 190 -3.19 10.70 9.09
N VAL A 191 -3.29 10.93 7.79
CA VAL A 191 -2.17 10.82 6.86
C VAL A 191 -1.89 12.16 6.17
N LEU A 192 -0.62 12.45 5.96
CA LEU A 192 -0.16 13.63 5.23
C LEU A 192 0.78 13.23 4.09
N GLY A 193 0.82 14.03 3.03
CA GLY A 193 1.92 14.00 2.09
C GLY A 193 3.18 14.61 2.71
N ASP A 194 4.35 14.14 2.26
CA ASP A 194 5.63 14.72 2.66
C ASP A 194 5.86 16.07 1.96
N ASN A 195 5.37 16.22 0.72
CA ASN A 195 5.22 17.50 0.06
C ASN A 195 3.91 18.16 0.54
N ARG A 196 3.98 18.88 1.67
CA ARG A 196 2.80 19.40 2.39
C ARG A 196 1.98 20.36 1.57
N ASP A 197 2.63 21.05 0.66
CA ASP A 197 2.02 22.11 -0.12
C ASP A 197 1.33 21.59 -1.37
N ASN A 198 1.80 20.45 -1.91
CA ASN A 198 1.25 19.79 -3.10
C ASN A 198 0.65 18.40 -2.78
N SER A 199 -0.15 18.31 -1.71
CA SER A 199 -0.74 17.04 -1.29
C SER A 199 -2.21 17.16 -0.91
N SER A 200 -3.06 16.48 -1.69
CA SER A 200 -4.41 16.10 -1.25
C SER A 200 -4.31 14.90 -0.30
N ASP A 201 -4.53 15.16 0.99
CA ASP A 201 -4.41 14.19 2.09
C ASP A 201 -5.49 14.42 3.16
N SER A 202 -5.37 13.80 4.34
CA SER A 202 -6.42 13.80 5.37
C SER A 202 -6.94 15.19 5.71
N ARG A 203 -6.14 16.26 5.52
CA ARG A 203 -6.62 17.63 5.72
C ARG A 203 -7.91 17.88 4.93
N TYR A 204 -7.97 17.45 3.66
CA TYR A 204 -9.06 17.74 2.73
C TYR A 204 -10.23 16.76 2.80
N TRP A 205 -9.97 15.48 3.11
CA TRP A 205 -10.99 14.43 2.96
C TRP A 205 -11.21 13.52 4.17
N GLY A 206 -10.47 13.72 5.27
CA GLY A 206 -10.58 12.92 6.50
C GLY A 206 -9.69 11.69 6.52
#